data_AF-W4L7G4-F1
#
_entry.id   AF-W4L7G4-F1
#
_cell.length_a   1.000
_cell.length_b   1.000
_cell.length_c   1.000
_cell.angle_alpha   90.00
_cell.angle_beta   90.00
_cell.angle_gamma   90.00
#
_symmetry.space_group_name_H-M   'P 1'
#
loop_
_entity.id
_entity.type
_entity.pdbx_description
1 polymer ?
#
loop_
_entity_poly.entity_id
_entity_poly.type
_entity_poly.pdbx_seq_one_letter_code
_entity_poly.pdbx_strand_id
1 'polypeptide(L)' 'MSDHWKAWVEVGQAIAADAKAQVTCPVCAGATLEVWDVPWEVEPKRWERHMKCPACGAYNSLRMKAEPSAQVTSTA' A
#
# COMPACT_ATOMS: atom_id res chain seq x y z
N MET A 1 -21.54 -6.02 13.25
CA MET A 1 -20.68 -5.30 12.28
C MET A 1 -19.29 -5.87 12.45
N SER A 2 -18.74 -6.61 11.47
CA SER A 2 -17.40 -7.19 11.62
C SER A 2 -16.32 -6.12 11.45
N ASP A 3 -15.27 -6.21 12.24
CA ASP A 3 -14.09 -5.30 12.26
C ASP A 3 -13.18 -5.44 11.03
N HIS A 4 -13.74 -5.88 9.91
CA HIS A 4 -13.01 -6.26 8.69
C HIS A 4 -12.24 -5.07 8.08
N TRP A 5 -12.74 -3.85 8.27
CA TRP A 5 -12.06 -2.63 7.82
C TRP A 5 -10.78 -2.34 8.63
N LYS A 6 -10.70 -2.72 9.92
CA LYS A 6 -9.50 -2.51 10.75
C LYS A 6 -8.33 -3.35 10.25
N ALA A 7 -8.60 -4.60 9.89
CA ALA A 7 -7.60 -5.48 9.29
C ALA A 7 -7.04 -4.88 8.00
N TRP A 8 -7.90 -4.30 7.15
CA TRP A 8 -7.43 -3.59 5.96
C TRP A 8 -6.60 -2.34 6.28
N VAL A 9 -6.89 -1.62 7.37
CA VAL A 9 -6.07 -0.49 7.81
C VAL A 9 -4.69 -0.96 8.26
N GLU A 10 -4.59 -2.02 9.05
CA GLU A 10 -3.31 -2.58 9.51
C GLU A 10 -2.45 -3.09 8.34
N VAL A 11 -3.06 -3.86 7.44
CA VAL A 11 -2.44 -4.33 6.19
C VAL A 11 -1.98 -3.15 5.35
N GLY A 12 -2.83 -2.13 5.20
CA GLY A 12 -2.52 -0.91 4.45
C GLY A 12 -1.35 -0.15 5.04
N GLN A 13 -1.24 -0.04 6.37
CA GLN A 13 -0.11 0.61 7.03
C GLN A 13 1.21 -0.14 6.81
N ALA A 14 1.20 -1.47 6.92
CA ALA A 14 2.38 -2.28 6.65
C ALA A 14 2.87 -2.13 5.19
N ILE A 15 1.95 -2.21 4.23
CA ILE A 15 2.25 -2.07 2.79
C ILE A 15 2.62 -0.63 2.40
N ALA A 16 2.07 0.38 3.09
CA ALA A 16 2.47 1.77 2.89
C ALA A 16 3.93 1.98 3.29
N ALA A 17 4.34 1.42 4.43
CA ALA A 17 5.71 1.51 4.95
C ALA A 17 6.71 0.70 4.10
N ASP A 18 6.33 -0.50 3.67
CA ASP A 18 7.15 -1.35 2.80
C ASP A 18 6.29 -2.04 1.73
N ALA A 19 6.50 -1.66 0.47
CA ALA A 19 5.81 -2.25 -0.68
C ALA A 19 6.07 -3.75 -0.84
N LYS A 20 7.17 -4.26 -0.27
CA LYS A 20 7.58 -5.67 -0.35
C LYS A 20 7.11 -6.49 0.84
N ALA A 21 6.38 -5.88 1.78
CA ALA A 21 5.84 -6.58 2.94
C ALA A 21 4.99 -7.78 2.51
N GLN A 22 5.33 -8.97 3.01
CA GLN A 22 4.55 -10.18 2.77
C GLN A 22 3.38 -10.22 3.74
N VAL A 23 2.26 -9.65 3.33
CA VAL A 23 1.05 -9.57 4.16
C VAL A 23 -0.01 -10.55 3.68
N THR A 24 -0.48 -11.42 4.58
CA THR A 24 -1.56 -12.37 4.30
C THR A 24 -2.88 -11.64 4.09
N CYS A 25 -3.72 -12.14 3.16
CA CYS A 25 -5.02 -11.57 2.88
C CYS A 25 -5.90 -11.49 4.14
N PRO A 26 -6.36 -10.30 4.56
CA PRO A 26 -7.15 -10.13 5.78
C PRO A 26 -8.57 -10.68 5.65
N VAL A 27 -8.99 -11.05 4.43
CA VAL A 27 -10.35 -11.55 4.14
C VAL A 27 -10.43 -13.07 4.25
N CYS A 28 -9.52 -13.79 3.59
CA CYS A 28 -9.61 -15.24 3.45
C CYS A 28 -8.43 -16.01 4.06
N ALA A 29 -7.37 -15.32 4.48
CA ALA A 29 -6.11 -15.90 4.96
C ALA A 29 -5.40 -16.88 4.00
N GLY A 30 -5.90 -17.07 2.77
CA GLY A 30 -5.46 -18.13 1.86
C GLY A 30 -4.24 -17.83 1.01
N ALA A 31 -3.81 -16.57 0.92
CA ALA A 31 -2.63 -16.17 0.17
C ALA A 31 -2.06 -14.83 0.65
N THR A 32 -0.80 -14.56 0.33
CA THR A 32 -0.19 -13.23 0.44
C THR A 32 -0.76 -12.31 -0.62
N LEU A 33 -0.90 -11.01 -0.30
CA LEU A 33 -1.34 -10.01 -1.25
C LEU A 33 -0.28 -9.73 -2.32
N GLU A 34 -0.72 -9.66 -3.57
CA GLU A 34 0.07 -9.11 -4.67
C GLU A 34 -0.01 -7.59 -4.61
N VAL A 35 1.13 -6.91 -4.70
CA VAL A 35 1.24 -5.46 -4.56
C VAL A 35 1.94 -4.88 -5.79
N TRP A 36 1.37 -3.81 -6.36
CA TRP A 36 1.99 -3.07 -7.45
C TRP A 36 1.65 -1.58 -7.39
N ASP A 37 2.56 -0.75 -7.90
CA ASP A 37 2.40 0.69 -7.94
C ASP A 37 1.97 1.16 -9.33
N VAL A 38 1.00 2.06 -9.39
CA VAL A 38 0.51 2.73 -10.61
C VAL A 38 0.79 4.23 -10.48
N PRO A 39 1.70 4.81 -11.30
CA PRO A 39 2.02 6.23 -11.20
C PRO A 39 0.81 7.11 -11.57
N TRP A 40 0.69 8.27 -10.92
CA TRP A 40 -0.29 9.28 -11.35
C TRP A 40 0.32 10.17 -12.42
N GLU A 41 -0.22 10.11 -13.64
CA GLU A 41 0.33 10.85 -14.81
C GLU A 41 0.35 12.36 -14.59
N VAL A 42 -0.61 12.90 -13.83
CA VAL A 42 -0.77 14.35 -13.61
C VAL A 42 0.16 14.88 -12.50
N GLU A 43 0.55 14.03 -11.55
CA GLU A 43 1.36 14.42 -10.39
C GLU A 43 2.45 13.37 -10.13
N PRO A 44 3.67 13.55 -10.69
CA PRO A 44 4.73 12.54 -10.67
C PRO A 44 5.20 12.10 -9.28
N LYS A 45 4.88 12.89 -8.24
CA LYS A 45 5.19 12.57 -6.84
C LYS A 45 4.07 11.77 -6.15
N ARG A 46 3.03 11.38 -6.88
CA ARG A 46 1.90 10.61 -6.41
C ARG A 46 1.76 9.34 -7.23
N TRP A 47 1.30 8.29 -6.58
CA TRP A 47 0.98 7.02 -7.21
C TRP A 47 -0.10 6.33 -6.40
N GLU A 48 -0.75 5.35 -7.00
CA GLU A 48 -1.62 4.42 -6.28
C GLU A 48 -0.87 3.13 -6.03
N ARG A 49 -0.88 2.65 -4.78
CA ARG A 49 -0.40 1.31 -4.44
C ARG A 49 -1.59 0.37 -4.36
N HIS A 50 -1.66 -0.55 -5.30
CA HIS A 50 -2.74 -1.52 -5.43
C HIS A 50 -2.36 -2.80 -4.72
N MET A 51 -3.32 -3.44 -4.04
CA MET A 51 -3.12 -4.72 -3.39
C MET A 51 -4.29 -5.66 -3.70
N LYS A 52 -3.99 -6.90 -4.09
CA LYS A 52 -5.00 -7.90 -4.47
C LYS A 52 -4.66 -9.28 -3.94
N CYS A 53 -5.66 -9.99 -3.44
CA CYS A 53 -5.53 -11.38 -3.09
C CYS A 53 -5.72 -12.27 -4.32
N PRO A 54 -4.76 -13.12 -4.69
CA PRO A 54 -4.92 -14.06 -5.81
C PRO A 54 -5.92 -15.19 -5.49
N ALA A 55 -6.16 -15.49 -4.22
CA ALA A 55 -7.04 -16.59 -3.80
C ALA A 55 -8.54 -16.22 -3.78
N CYS A 56 -8.89 -15.04 -3.25
CA CYS A 56 -10.30 -14.62 -3.14
C CYS A 56 -10.67 -13.37 -3.95
N GLY A 57 -9.71 -12.74 -4.62
CA GLY A 57 -9.93 -11.54 -5.42
C GLY A 57 -10.16 -10.26 -4.61
N ALA A 58 -10.11 -10.31 -3.27
CA ALA A 58 -10.24 -9.12 -2.44
C ALA A 58 -9.16 -8.09 -2.80
N TYR A 59 -9.56 -6.83 -2.83
CA TYR A 59 -8.77 -5.74 -3.38
C TYR A 59 -8.87 -4.49 -2.52
N ASN A 60 -7.77 -3.77 -2.40
CA ASN A 60 -7.73 -2.43 -1.83
C ASN A 60 -6.65 -1.59 -2.55
N SER A 61 -6.66 -0.29 -2.36
CA SER A 61 -5.60 0.59 -2.85
C SER A 61 -5.32 1.75 -1.90
N LEU A 62 -4.09 2.23 -1.94
CA LEU A 62 -3.61 3.38 -1.16
C LEU A 62 -3.21 4.50 -2.11
N ARG A 63 -3.58 5.73 -1.75
CA ARG A 63 -3.01 6.92 -2.39
C ARG A 63 -1.71 7.27 -1.71
N MET A 64 -0.64 7.18 -2.46
CA MET A 64 0.70 7.43 -1.98
C MET A 64 1.21 8.78 -2.48
N LYS A 65 2.08 9.38 -1.70
CA LYS A 65 2.85 10.56 -2.09
C LYS A 65 4.29 10.37 -1.64
N ALA A 66 5.24 10.84 -2.43
CA ALA A 66 6.60 10.97 -1.94
C ALA A 66 6.56 11.92 -0.74
N GLU A 67 7.15 11.52 0.38
CA GLU A 67 7.45 12.51 1.42
C GLU A 67 8.31 13.59 0.76
N PRO A 68 8.07 14.88 1.04
CA PRO A 68 9.03 15.90 0.64
C PRO A 68 10.35 15.47 1.27
N SER A 69 11.31 15.06 0.42
CA SER A 69 12.65 14.72 0.86
C SER A 69 13.08 15.85 1.76
N ALA A 70 13.31 15.57 3.05
CA ALA A 70 13.90 16.52 3.96
C ALA A 70 15.07 17.15 3.20
N GLN A 71 14.96 18.45 2.94
CA GLN A 71 15.97 19.17 2.19
C GLN A 71 17.28 18.92 2.92
N VAL A 72 18.15 18.11 2.33
CA VAL A 72 19.54 17.99 2.77
C VAL A 72 20.15 19.34 2.44
N THR A 73 20.01 20.27 3.38
CA THR A 73 20.74 21.53 3.42
C THR A 73 22.17 21.18 3.83
N SER A 74 22.93 20.59 2.91
CA SER A 74 24.39 20.65 2.98
C SER A 74 24.80 22.02 2.46
N THR A 75 24.85 22.99 3.37
CA THR A 75 25.61 24.22 3.19
C THR A 75 27.08 23.86 3.32
N ALA A 76 27.87 24.11 2.26
CA ALA A 76 29.33 24.13 2.30
C ALA A 76 29.81 25.56 2.49
#